data_AF-A0A4Q5U8R7-F1
#
_entry.id   AF-A0A4Q5U8R7-F1
#
_cell.length_a   1.000
_cell.length_b   1.000
_cell.length_c   1.000
_cell.angle_alpha   90.00
_cell.angle_beta   90.00
_cell.angle_gamma   90.00
#
_symmetry.space_group_name_H-M   'P 1'
#
loop_
_entity.id
_entity.type
_entity.pdbx_description
1 polymer ?
#
loop_
_entity_poly.entity_id
_entity_poly.type
_entity_poly.pdbx_seq_one_letter_code
_entity_poly.pdbx_strand_id
1 'polypeptide(L)' 'MKRTIPAALACILSLQICMVIAQPPAVTFQTQSLTGVTSPVDLINAGDGTDRMFIVQQDGIVRVWNR' A
#
# COMPACT_ATOMS: atom_id res chain seq x y z
N MET A 1 -35.18 -29.09 -28.76
CA MET A 1 -34.45 -29.01 -27.47
C MET A 1 -33.32 -27.99 -27.61
N LYS A 2 -33.57 -26.71 -27.29
CA LYS A 2 -32.61 -25.60 -27.48
C LYS A 2 -31.66 -25.58 -26.28
N ARG A 3 -30.39 -25.98 -26.48
CA ARG A 3 -29.36 -26.06 -25.45
C ARG A 3 -28.95 -24.65 -25.01
N THR A 4 -29.37 -24.21 -23.82
CA THR A 4 -29.04 -22.91 -23.18
C THR A 4 -27.63 -22.84 -22.57
N ILE A 5 -26.77 -23.80 -22.91
CA ILE A 5 -25.43 -23.99 -22.34
C ILE A 5 -24.44 -22.82 -22.59
N PRO A 6 -24.46 -22.06 -23.71
CA PRO A 6 -23.37 -21.11 -23.98
C PRO A 6 -23.38 -19.88 -23.06
N ALA A 7 -24.55 -19.42 -22.60
CA ALA A 7 -24.66 -18.24 -21.74
C ALA A 7 -24.20 -18.52 -20.30
N ALA A 8 -24.51 -19.70 -19.77
CA ALA A 8 -24.08 -20.10 -18.43
C ALA A 8 -22.55 -20.28 -18.37
N LEU A 9 -21.95 -20.87 -19.41
CA LEU A 9 -20.50 -21.06 -19.50
C LEU A 9 -19.77 -19.72 -19.64
N ALA A 10 -20.29 -18.78 -20.45
CA ALA A 10 -19.72 -17.43 -20.56
C ALA A 10 -19.79 -16.66 -19.23
N CYS A 11 -20.89 -16.79 -18.50
CA CYS A 11 -21.06 -16.15 -17.18
C CYS A 11 -20.07 -16.72 -16.15
N ILE A 12 -19.93 -18.04 -16.07
CA ILE A 12 -18.97 -18.70 -15.15
C ILE A 12 -17.53 -18.29 -15.49
N LEU A 13 -17.17 -18.24 -16.79
CA LEU A 13 -15.85 -17.80 -17.22
C LEU A 13 -15.58 -16.32 -16.87
N SER A 14 -16.58 -15.45 -17.01
CA SER A 14 -16.47 -14.03 -16.64
C SER A 14 -16.27 -13.82 -15.12
N LEU A 15 -16.91 -14.65 -14.29
CA LEU A 15 -16.81 -14.57 -12.84
C LEU A 15 -15.41 -14.96 -12.33
N GLN A 16 -14.77 -15.93 -12.99
CA GLN A 16 -13.41 -16.35 -12.63
C GLN A 16 -12.35 -15.28 -12.97
N ILE A 17 -12.53 -14.53 -14.06
CA ILE A 17 -11.62 -13.43 -14.43
C ILE A 17 -11.70 -12.27 -13.43
N CYS A 18 -12.90 -11.99 -12.88
CA CYS A 18 -13.09 -10.91 -11.92
C CYS A 18 -12.34 -11.13 -10.60
N MET A 19 -12.21 -12.38 -10.13
CA MET A 19 -11.47 -12.68 -8.89
C MET A 19 -9.96 -12.49 -9.01
N VAL A 20 -9.39 -12.60 -10.22
CA VAL A 20 -7.95 -12.38 -10.43
C VAL A 20 -7.57 -10.90 -10.31
N ILE A 21 -8.46 -9.99 -10.71
CA ILE A 21 -8.23 -8.54 -10.66
C ILE A 21 -8.48 -7.96 -9.25
N ALA A 22 -9.16 -8.69 -8.36
CA ALA A 22 -9.52 -8.24 -7.02
C ALA A 22 -8.48 -8.63 -5.94
N GLN A 23 -7.18 -8.53 -6.25
CA GLN A 23 -6.15 -8.77 -5.24
C GLN A 23 -6.06 -7.58 -4.27
N PRO A 24 -6.05 -7.81 -2.94
CA PRO A 24 -5.73 -6.74 -2.01
C PRO A 24 -4.32 -6.22 -2.30
N PRO A 25 -4.04 -4.92 -2.10
CA PRO A 25 -2.70 -4.38 -2.28
C PRO A 25 -1.72 -5.17 -1.40
N ALA A 26 -0.63 -5.64 -2.00
CA ALA A 26 0.42 -6.30 -1.24
C ALA A 26 1.13 -5.28 -0.36
N VAL A 27 0.81 -5.28 0.94
CA VAL A 27 1.52 -4.47 1.94
C VAL A 27 2.75 -5.24 2.37
N THR A 28 3.91 -4.73 1.99
CA THR A 28 5.21 -5.27 2.43
C THR A 28 5.89 -4.26 3.33
N PHE A 29 6.56 -4.77 4.37
CA PHE A 29 7.45 -3.95 5.17
C PHE A 29 8.80 -3.86 4.45
N GLN A 30 9.16 -2.68 3.98
CA GLN A 30 10.54 -2.39 3.61
C GLN A 30 11.29 -1.97 4.87
N THR A 31 12.14 -2.85 5.38
CA THR A 31 13.12 -2.50 6.41
C THR A 31 14.19 -1.60 5.82
N GLN A 32 13.89 -0.30 5.75
CA GLN A 32 14.91 0.70 5.49
C GLN A 32 15.56 1.10 6.81
N SER A 33 16.89 1.00 6.87
CA SER A 33 17.64 1.48 8.02
C SER A 33 17.77 2.99 7.94
N LEU A 34 17.05 3.72 8.80
CA LEU A 34 17.19 5.17 8.93
C LEU A 34 18.54 5.46 9.60
N THR A 35 19.50 5.98 8.85
CA THR A 35 20.82 6.37 9.37
C THR A 35 20.84 7.85 9.75
N GLY A 36 21.71 8.22 10.69
CA GLY A 36 21.87 9.61 11.14
C GLY A 36 20.72 10.14 12.01
N VAL A 37 19.77 9.29 12.39
CA VAL A 37 18.72 9.60 13.36
C VAL A 37 19.20 9.21 14.75
N THR A 38 19.11 10.14 15.70
CA THR A 38 19.50 9.95 17.10
C THR A 38 18.33 10.26 18.01
N SER A 39 18.02 9.35 18.94
CA SER A 39 16.96 9.52 19.95
C SER A 39 15.61 10.03 19.39
N PRO A 40 14.96 9.30 18.47
CA PRO A 40 13.66 9.70 17.93
C PRO A 40 12.57 9.65 19.02
N VAL A 41 11.68 10.65 19.02
CA VAL A 41 10.53 10.73 19.93
C VAL A 41 9.19 10.68 19.22
N ASP A 42 9.16 11.02 17.93
CA ASP A 42 7.95 11.01 17.15
C ASP A 42 8.25 10.78 15.66
N LEU A 43 7.26 10.23 14.96
CA LEU A 43 7.25 9.98 13.53
C LEU A 43 5.88 10.34 12.97
N ILE A 44 5.82 11.39 12.16
CA ILE A 44 4.55 11.94 11.68
C ILE A 44 4.59 12.26 10.18
N ASN A 45 3.48 12.03 9.49
CA ASN A 45 3.26 12.50 8.12
C ASN A 45 2.65 13.92 8.15
N ALA A 46 3.03 14.78 7.21
CA ALA A 46 2.54 16.16 7.18
C ALA A 46 1.05 16.31 6.84
N GLY A 47 0.40 15.27 6.29
CA GLY A 47 -0.98 15.35 5.82
C GLY A 47 -1.17 16.26 4.59
N ASP A 48 -0.07 16.68 3.95
CA ASP A 48 -0.05 17.63 2.82
C ASP A 48 -0.16 16.94 1.44
N GLY A 49 -0.46 15.65 1.42
CA GLY A 49 -0.48 14.84 0.19
C GLY A 49 0.90 14.46 -0.34
N THR A 50 1.98 14.82 0.38
CA THR A 50 3.32 14.32 0.10
C THR A 50 3.62 13.07 0.92
N ASP A 51 4.38 12.13 0.34
CA ASP A 51 4.80 10.88 1.01
C ASP A 51 5.98 11.10 1.98
N ARG A 52 6.15 12.33 2.50
CA ARG A 52 7.25 12.67 3.39
C ARG A 52 6.91 12.30 4.83
N MET A 53 7.91 11.79 5.52
CA MET A 53 7.85 11.53 6.96
C MET A 53 8.78 12.49 7.71
N PHE A 54 8.32 12.96 8.86
CA PHE A 54 9.05 13.84 9.74
C PHE A 54 9.43 13.06 11.00
N ILE A 55 10.73 12.97 11.24
CA ILE A 55 11.29 12.29 12.39
C ILE A 55 11.73 13.35 13.39
N VAL A 56 11.07 13.40 14.54
CA VAL A 56 11.38 14.35 15.62
C VAL A 56 12.39 13.69 16.54
N GLN A 57 13.50 14.38 16.80
CA GLN A 57 14.55 13.92 17.73
C GLN A 57 14.51 14.70 19.04
N GLN A 58 14.97 14.08 20.13
CA GLN A 58 14.98 14.68 21.48
C GLN A 58 15.78 16.00 21.55
N ASP A 59 16.78 16.18 20.69
CA ASP A 59 17.63 17.36 20.64
C ASP A 59 16.99 18.56 19.90
N GLY A 60 15.75 18.41 19.44
CA GLY A 60 15.01 19.44 18.72
C GLY A 60 15.22 19.43 17.21
N ILE A 61 15.98 18.47 16.66
CA ILE A 61 16.17 18.35 15.21
C ILE A 61 15.00 17.58 14.58
N VAL A 62 14.35 18.20 13.60
CA VAL A 62 13.35 17.54 12.74
C VAL A 62 14.02 17.12 11.42
N ARG A 63 14.09 15.82 11.15
CA ARG A 63 14.59 15.29 9.88
C ARG A 63 13.43 14.95 8.95
N VAL A 64 13.60 15.25 7.67
CA VAL A 64 12.65 14.89 6.62
C VAL A 64 13.18 13.66 5.90
N TRP A 65 12.36 12.61 5.86
CA TRP A 65 12.60 11.42 5.06
C TRP A 65 11.62 11.40 3.89
N ASN A 66 12.16 11.31 2.67
CA ASN A 66 11.38 11.19 1.44
C ASN A 66 11.47 9.74 0.97
N ARG A 67 10.34 9.17 0.55
CA ARG A 67 10.28 7.86 -0.09
C ARG A 67 10.89 7.87 -1.49
#